data_AF-A0A6A6R5G8-F1
#
_entry.id   AF-A0A6A6R5G8-F1
#
_cell.length_a   1.000
_cell.length_b   1.000
_cell.length_c   1.000
_cell.angle_alpha   90.00
_cell.angle_beta   90.00
_cell.angle_gamma   90.00
#
_symmetry.space_group_name_H-M   'P 1'
#
loop_
_entity.id
_entity.type
_entity.pdbx_description
1 polymer ?
#
loop_
_entity_poly.entity_id
_entity_poly.type
_entity_poly.pdbx_seq_one_letter_code
_entity_poly.pdbx_strand_id
1 'polypeptide(L)'
;MRKRRATLYDAVTGRVTDAGFTVDKATRRKHRDTKQAYAPLRPDEVLYKGSNAPDRFAETDQYFAHRNLPSQLALPDSDLLASIHAYVSQYCAAMPRDDREKAWKSMDESALLAMGVLIEEAVRESIGKTGDLVFVEGEISDGPSVSESGVMDGPGHDKSDPEV
;
A
#
# COMPACT_ATOMS: atom_id res chain seq x y z
N MET A 1 -32.94 -14.61 -15.55
CA MET A 1 -31.46 -14.61 -15.60
C MET A 1 -30.94 -13.26 -15.10
N ARG A 2 -30.15 -13.25 -14.03
CA ARG A 2 -29.57 -12.01 -13.45
C ARG A 2 -28.34 -11.61 -14.28
N LYS A 3 -28.36 -10.45 -14.92
CA LYS A 3 -27.20 -9.94 -15.66
C LYS A 3 -26.12 -9.51 -14.66
N ARG A 4 -24.88 -9.98 -14.83
CA ARG A 4 -23.72 -9.57 -14.01
C ARG A 4 -23.53 -8.06 -14.16
N ARG A 5 -23.37 -7.35 -13.04
CA ARG A 5 -23.03 -5.92 -13.05
C ARG A 5 -21.53 -5.78 -13.30
N ALA A 6 -21.15 -4.85 -14.17
CA ALA A 6 -19.76 -4.46 -14.36
C ALA A 6 -19.18 -3.94 -13.04
N THR A 7 -17.98 -4.39 -12.69
CA THR A 7 -17.24 -3.88 -11.53
C THR A 7 -16.16 -2.90 -11.99
N LEU A 8 -15.62 -2.13 -11.04
CA LEU A 8 -14.47 -1.25 -11.29
C LEU A 8 -13.28 -2.03 -11.88
N TYR A 9 -13.04 -3.24 -11.39
CA TYR A 9 -12.00 -4.13 -11.90
C TYR A 9 -12.22 -4.50 -13.37
N ASP A 10 -13.45 -4.76 -13.78
CA ASP A 10 -13.76 -5.05 -15.17
C ASP A 10 -13.48 -3.81 -16.07
N ALA A 11 -13.64 -2.59 -15.55
CA ALA A 11 -13.29 -1.35 -16.25
C ALA A 11 -11.77 -1.17 -16.40
N VAL A 12 -11.02 -1.36 -15.29
CA VAL A 12 -9.54 -1.26 -15.26
C VAL A 12 -8.90 -2.27 -16.22
N THR A 13 -9.47 -3.47 -16.32
CA THR A 13 -9.00 -4.52 -17.24
C THR A 13 -9.48 -4.33 -18.69
N GLY A 14 -10.22 -3.25 -18.98
CA GLY A 14 -10.72 -2.93 -20.31
C GLY A 14 -11.81 -3.87 -20.83
N ARG A 15 -12.50 -4.59 -19.93
CA ARG A 15 -13.52 -5.60 -20.25
C ARG A 15 -14.93 -5.05 -20.36
N VAL A 16 -15.11 -3.75 -20.14
CA VAL A 16 -16.42 -3.09 -20.11
C VAL A 16 -16.41 -1.95 -21.10
N THR A 17 -17.47 -1.87 -21.90
CA THR A 17 -17.73 -0.82 -22.89
C THR A 17 -19.16 -0.32 -22.70
N ASP A 18 -19.52 0.77 -23.38
CA ASP A 18 -20.90 1.28 -23.37
C ASP A 18 -21.90 0.24 -23.92
N ALA A 19 -21.45 -0.60 -24.87
CA ALA A 19 -22.22 -1.73 -25.38
C ALA A 19 -22.32 -2.94 -24.43
N GLY A 20 -21.68 -2.88 -23.25
CA GLY A 20 -21.65 -3.94 -22.25
C GLY A 20 -20.29 -4.62 -22.09
N PHE A 21 -20.28 -5.84 -21.55
CA PHE A 21 -19.05 -6.62 -21.39
C PHE A 21 -18.46 -7.01 -22.75
N THR A 22 -17.15 -6.86 -22.92
CA THR A 22 -16.44 -7.30 -24.12
C THR A 22 -16.36 -8.81 -24.14
N VAL A 23 -17.31 -9.47 -24.81
CA VAL A 23 -17.27 -10.90 -25.08
C VAL A 23 -16.56 -11.09 -26.42
N ASP A 24 -15.25 -11.34 -26.35
CA ASP A 24 -14.34 -11.64 -27.46
C ASP A 24 -14.20 -10.60 -28.59
N LYS A 25 -12.94 -10.42 -29.03
CA LYS A 25 -12.54 -9.53 -30.13
C LYS A 25 -13.16 -9.91 -31.49
N ALA A 26 -13.83 -11.07 -31.59
CA ALA A 26 -14.26 -11.69 -32.85
C ALA A 26 -15.56 -11.11 -33.45
N THR A 27 -16.38 -10.37 -32.70
CA THR A 27 -17.67 -9.85 -33.19
C THR A 27 -17.70 -8.33 -33.39
N ARG A 28 -16.53 -7.68 -33.54
CA ARG A 28 -16.43 -6.26 -33.90
C ARG A 28 -17.07 -6.01 -35.27
N ARG A 29 -18.36 -5.65 -35.28
CA ARG A 29 -19.06 -5.23 -36.50
C ARG A 29 -18.36 -3.99 -37.07
N LYS A 30 -17.96 -4.07 -38.34
CA LYS A 30 -17.28 -3.04 -39.14
C LYS A 30 -18.12 -1.78 -39.41
N HIS A 31 -19.01 -1.37 -38.51
CA HIS A 31 -19.78 -0.13 -38.70
C HIS A 31 -19.01 1.05 -38.12
N ARG A 32 -18.74 2.05 -38.97
CA ARG A 32 -17.85 3.20 -38.66
C ARG A 32 -18.39 4.11 -37.57
N ASP A 33 -19.71 4.09 -37.33
CA ASP A 33 -20.39 4.97 -36.37
C ASP A 33 -20.52 4.39 -34.94
N THR A 34 -20.14 3.12 -34.71
CA THR A 34 -20.19 2.49 -33.38
C THR A 34 -18.84 2.43 -32.68
N LYS A 35 -17.80 3.09 -33.20
CA LYS A 35 -16.44 3.06 -32.63
C LYS A 35 -16.39 3.51 -31.17
N GLN A 36 -17.20 4.49 -30.77
CA GLN A 36 -17.29 4.94 -29.38
C GLN A 36 -17.96 3.91 -28.46
N ALA A 37 -19.00 3.20 -28.93
CA ALA A 37 -19.72 2.22 -28.13
C ALA A 37 -18.88 0.99 -27.74
N TYR A 38 -17.80 0.73 -28.48
CA TYR A 38 -16.85 -0.36 -28.23
C TYR A 38 -15.53 0.10 -27.60
N ALA A 39 -15.39 1.40 -27.30
CA ALA A 39 -14.24 1.88 -26.54
C ALA A 39 -14.35 1.40 -25.08
N PRO A 40 -13.27 0.88 -24.47
CA PRO A 40 -13.29 0.53 -23.06
C PRO A 40 -13.66 1.74 -22.21
N LEU A 41 -14.65 1.57 -21.33
CA LEU A 41 -15.04 2.60 -20.38
C LEU A 41 -13.94 2.78 -19.35
N ARG A 42 -13.66 4.04 -19.01
CA ARG A 42 -12.74 4.36 -17.93
C ARG A 42 -13.36 3.99 -16.57
N PRO A 43 -12.54 3.80 -15.53
CA PRO A 43 -13.07 3.43 -14.21
C PRO A 43 -14.02 4.49 -13.63
N ASP A 44 -13.74 5.78 -13.84
CA ASP A 44 -14.63 6.87 -13.41
C ASP A 44 -15.96 6.87 -14.17
N GLU A 45 -15.95 6.55 -15.46
CA GLU A 45 -17.18 6.42 -16.24
C GLU A 45 -18.06 5.27 -15.73
N VAL A 46 -17.46 4.14 -15.32
CA VAL A 46 -18.21 3.01 -14.75
C VAL A 46 -18.83 3.36 -13.40
N LEU A 47 -18.14 4.16 -12.58
CA LEU A 47 -18.66 4.62 -11.29
C LEU A 47 -19.78 5.65 -11.45
N TYR A 48 -19.62 6.62 -12.37
CA TYR A 48 -20.48 7.80 -12.41
C TYR A 48 -21.50 7.84 -13.56
N LYS A 49 -21.47 6.93 -14.55
CA LYS A 49 -22.53 6.83 -15.57
C LYS A 49 -23.73 5.98 -15.14
N GLY A 50 -23.68 5.33 -13.98
CA GLY A 50 -24.76 4.50 -13.48
C GLY A 50 -26.00 5.31 -13.12
N SER A 51 -27.20 4.74 -13.29
CA SER A 51 -28.49 5.40 -13.00
C SER A 51 -28.72 5.85 -11.54
N ASN A 52 -27.79 5.52 -10.64
CA ASN A 52 -27.82 5.91 -9.23
C ASN A 52 -26.43 6.43 -8.76
N ALA A 53 -25.67 7.00 -9.70
CA ALA A 53 -24.41 7.64 -9.37
C ALA A 53 -24.68 8.96 -8.64
N PRO A 54 -23.92 9.29 -7.57
CA PRO A 54 -23.96 10.61 -6.97
C PRO A 54 -23.58 11.70 -7.97
N ASP A 55 -24.15 12.89 -7.81
CA ASP A 55 -23.75 14.06 -8.60
C ASP A 55 -22.28 14.38 -8.35
N ARG A 56 -21.52 14.50 -9.44
CA ARG A 56 -20.08 14.76 -9.41
C ARG A 56 -19.82 16.23 -9.70
N PHE A 57 -19.27 16.94 -8.72
CA PHE A 57 -18.80 18.31 -8.87
C PHE A 57 -17.27 18.32 -8.99
N ALA A 58 -16.72 19.25 -9.76
CA ALA A 58 -15.28 19.30 -9.97
C ALA A 58 -14.51 19.67 -8.69
N GLU A 59 -15.17 20.43 -7.80
CA GLU A 59 -14.62 20.95 -6.55
C GLU A 59 -14.56 19.89 -5.44
N THR A 60 -15.49 18.93 -5.44
CA THR A 60 -15.63 17.88 -4.42
C THR A 60 -15.41 16.47 -4.97
N ASP A 61 -14.70 16.38 -6.10
CA ASP A 61 -14.48 15.12 -6.81
C ASP A 61 -13.64 14.13 -5.99
N GLN A 62 -14.32 13.22 -5.28
CA GLN A 62 -13.70 12.21 -4.43
C GLN A 62 -12.81 11.23 -5.23
N TYR A 63 -13.09 11.02 -6.53
CA TYR A 63 -12.35 10.07 -7.34
C TYR A 63 -10.86 10.43 -7.49
N PHE A 64 -10.55 11.73 -7.58
CA PHE A 64 -9.18 12.24 -7.67
C PHE A 64 -8.62 12.74 -6.33
N ALA A 65 -9.21 12.32 -5.20
CA ALA A 65 -8.77 12.74 -3.87
C ALA A 65 -7.28 12.46 -3.59
N HIS A 66 -6.70 11.41 -4.21
CA HIS A 66 -5.27 11.08 -4.08
C HIS A 66 -4.33 12.22 -4.52
N ARG A 67 -4.78 13.12 -5.42
CA ARG A 67 -3.95 14.25 -5.90
C ARG A 67 -3.77 15.34 -4.85
N ASN A 68 -4.66 15.39 -3.87
CA ASN A 68 -4.67 16.39 -2.82
C ASN A 68 -4.07 15.86 -1.51
N LEU A 69 -3.42 14.68 -1.55
CA LEU A 69 -2.77 14.12 -0.38
C LEU A 69 -1.55 14.97 0.02
N PRO A 70 -1.35 15.24 1.33
CA PRO A 70 -0.10 15.79 1.82
C PRO A 70 1.09 14.91 1.43
N SER A 71 2.26 15.50 1.22
CA SER A 71 3.49 14.74 0.88
C SER A 71 3.87 13.68 1.91
N GLN A 72 3.47 13.87 3.17
CA GLN A 72 3.66 12.91 4.27
C GLN A 72 2.72 11.69 4.20
N LEU A 73 1.65 11.78 3.40
CA LEU A 73 0.64 10.73 3.21
C LEU A 73 0.64 10.26 1.74
N ALA A 74 1.80 10.28 1.10
CA ALA A 74 1.96 9.77 -0.24
C ALA A 74 1.55 8.28 -0.29
N LEU A 75 0.79 7.91 -1.32
CA LEU A 75 0.48 6.50 -1.55
C LEU A 75 1.73 5.76 -2.03
N PRO A 76 1.88 4.47 -1.66
CA PRO A 76 2.96 3.66 -2.19
C PRO A 76 2.91 3.55 -3.71
N ASP A 77 4.06 3.23 -4.31
CA ASP A 77 4.18 3.03 -5.75
C ASP A 77 3.24 1.92 -6.25
N SER A 78 2.57 2.16 -7.38
CA SER A 78 1.57 1.23 -7.91
C SER A 78 2.18 -0.10 -8.37
N ASP A 79 3.39 -0.07 -8.91
CA ASP A 79 4.07 -1.27 -9.40
C ASP A 79 4.60 -2.09 -8.22
N LEU A 80 5.01 -1.43 -7.13
CA LEU A 80 5.30 -2.08 -5.85
C LEU A 80 4.05 -2.80 -5.32
N LEU A 81 2.91 -2.12 -5.22
CA LEU A 81 1.66 -2.73 -4.74
C LEU A 81 1.23 -3.90 -5.63
N ALA A 82 1.36 -3.77 -6.95
CA ALA A 82 1.06 -4.85 -7.89
C ALA A 82 1.98 -6.06 -7.67
N SER A 83 3.26 -5.82 -7.39
CA SER A 83 4.25 -6.87 -7.11
C SER A 83 3.96 -7.59 -5.80
N ILE A 84 3.66 -6.85 -4.73
CA ILE A 84 3.27 -7.40 -3.42
C ILE A 84 2.00 -8.24 -3.58
N HIS A 85 0.97 -7.70 -4.22
CA HIS A 85 -0.29 -8.41 -4.42
C HIS A 85 -0.09 -9.69 -5.25
N ALA A 86 0.73 -9.65 -6.32
CA ALA A 86 1.05 -10.82 -7.12
C ALA A 86 1.78 -11.89 -6.32
N TYR A 87 2.76 -11.49 -5.51
CA TYR A 87 3.48 -12.39 -4.60
C TYR A 87 2.54 -13.06 -3.60
N VAL A 88 1.74 -12.27 -2.88
CA VAL A 88 0.78 -12.77 -1.88
C VAL A 88 -0.26 -13.68 -2.53
N SER A 89 -0.77 -13.31 -3.71
CA SER A 89 -1.72 -14.14 -4.46
C SER A 89 -1.15 -15.52 -4.78
N GLN A 90 0.11 -15.60 -5.20
CA GLN A 90 0.79 -16.87 -5.47
C GLN A 90 1.02 -17.66 -4.18
N TYR A 91 1.45 -16.99 -3.11
CA TYR A 91 1.64 -17.60 -1.80
C TYR A 91 0.35 -18.21 -1.25
N CYS A 92 -0.75 -17.46 -1.26
CA CYS A 92 -2.07 -17.95 -0.85
C CYS A 92 -2.58 -19.07 -1.77
N ALA A 93 -2.28 -19.03 -3.08
CA ALA A 93 -2.67 -20.09 -4.01
C ALA A 93 -1.94 -21.42 -3.74
N ALA A 94 -0.76 -21.38 -3.15
CA ALA A 94 0.01 -22.57 -2.73
C ALA A 94 -0.49 -23.17 -1.41
N MET A 95 -1.29 -22.44 -0.62
CA MET A 95 -1.79 -22.92 0.68
C MET A 95 -2.84 -24.04 0.56
N PRO A 96 -2.97 -24.87 1.62
CA PRO A 96 -4.08 -25.79 1.79
C PRO A 96 -5.44 -25.10 1.63
N ARG A 97 -6.44 -25.84 1.15
CA ARG A 97 -7.77 -25.27 0.86
C ARG A 97 -8.42 -24.57 2.06
N ASP A 98 -8.25 -25.14 3.26
CA ASP A 98 -8.88 -24.64 4.48
C ASP A 98 -8.32 -23.28 4.95
N ASP A 99 -7.05 -23.00 4.63
CA ASP A 99 -6.37 -21.75 5.00
C ASP A 99 -6.38 -20.72 3.87
N ARG A 100 -6.45 -21.17 2.61
CA ARG A 100 -6.45 -20.31 1.42
C ARG A 100 -7.51 -19.22 1.47
N GLU A 101 -8.75 -19.55 1.84
CA GLU A 101 -9.84 -18.58 1.82
C GLU A 101 -9.62 -17.48 2.88
N LYS A 102 -9.08 -17.83 4.05
CA LYS A 102 -8.74 -16.88 5.10
C LYS A 102 -7.56 -16.00 4.66
N ALA A 103 -6.52 -16.61 4.08
CA ALA A 103 -5.33 -15.91 3.61
C ALA A 103 -5.61 -14.97 2.42
N TRP A 104 -6.57 -15.30 1.56
CA TRP A 104 -7.02 -14.36 0.52
C TRP A 104 -7.82 -13.19 1.11
N LYS A 105 -8.65 -13.43 2.13
CA LYS A 105 -9.42 -12.36 2.79
C LYS A 105 -8.57 -11.44 3.65
N SER A 106 -7.42 -11.90 4.14
CA SER A 106 -6.52 -11.07 4.96
C SER A 106 -5.74 -10.03 4.16
N MET A 107 -5.64 -10.18 2.83
CA MET A 107 -4.99 -9.21 1.95
C MET A 107 -6.05 -8.35 1.25
N ASP A 108 -6.68 -7.47 2.01
CA ASP A 108 -7.62 -6.47 1.48
C ASP A 108 -6.89 -5.19 1.02
N GLU A 109 -7.65 -4.21 0.53
CA GLU A 109 -7.11 -2.91 0.08
C GLU A 109 -6.26 -2.25 1.17
N SER A 110 -6.78 -2.19 2.40
CA SER A 110 -6.11 -1.51 3.50
C SER A 110 -4.84 -2.26 3.93
N ALA A 111 -4.87 -3.59 3.97
CA ALA A 111 -3.70 -4.41 4.26
C ALA A 111 -2.62 -4.26 3.19
N LEU A 112 -3.01 -4.24 1.92
CA LEU A 112 -2.08 -4.06 0.80
C LEU A 112 -1.41 -2.67 0.85
N LEU A 113 -2.20 -1.62 1.11
CA LEU A 113 -1.66 -0.27 1.28
C LEU A 113 -0.72 -0.17 2.50
N ALA A 114 -1.12 -0.73 3.64
CA ALA A 114 -0.30 -0.74 4.84
C ALA A 114 1.04 -1.48 4.60
N MET A 115 1.00 -2.61 3.89
CA MET A 115 2.20 -3.36 3.55
C MET A 115 3.12 -2.58 2.61
N GLY A 116 2.57 -1.88 1.61
CA GLY A 116 3.33 -0.99 0.74
C GLY A 116 4.02 0.13 1.50
N VAL A 117 3.28 0.83 2.38
CA VAL A 117 3.84 1.90 3.24
C VAL A 117 4.95 1.35 4.12
N LEU A 118 4.73 0.22 4.80
CA LEU A 118 5.73 -0.38 5.68
C LEU A 118 7.02 -0.75 4.92
N ILE A 119 6.90 -1.31 3.72
CA ILE A 119 8.07 -1.68 2.91
C ILE A 119 8.81 -0.42 2.46
N GLU A 120 8.11 0.60 1.95
CA GLU A 120 8.76 1.84 1.52
C GLU A 120 9.46 2.57 2.66
N GLU A 121 8.83 2.66 3.83
CA GLU A 121 9.44 3.30 5.01
C GLU A 121 10.63 2.49 5.54
N ALA A 122 10.53 1.16 5.61
CA ALA A 122 11.64 0.31 6.06
C ALA A 122 12.84 0.37 5.11
N VAL A 123 12.58 0.42 3.79
CA VAL A 123 13.63 0.61 2.78
C VAL A 123 14.24 2.01 2.93
N ARG A 124 13.43 3.05 3.10
CA ARG A 124 13.91 4.42 3.29
C ARG A 124 14.74 4.60 4.56
N GLU A 125 14.39 3.90 5.63
CA GLU A 125 15.14 3.88 6.89
C GLU A 125 16.49 3.17 6.73
N SER A 126 16.51 1.99 6.09
CA SER A 126 17.72 1.19 5.92
C SER A 126 18.73 1.79 4.93
N ILE A 127 18.24 2.42 3.86
CA ILE A 127 19.05 2.90 2.73
C ILE A 127 19.24 4.44 2.76
N GLY A 128 18.58 5.12 3.69
CA GLY A 128 18.56 6.58 3.76
C GLY A 128 17.55 7.17 2.78
N LYS A 129 17.14 8.43 3.03
CA LYS A 129 16.09 9.11 2.24
C LYS A 129 16.40 9.22 0.75
N THR A 130 17.68 9.24 0.39
CA THR A 130 18.14 9.45 -0.99
C THR A 130 18.84 8.21 -1.57
N GLY A 131 19.01 7.14 -0.79
CA GLY A 131 19.85 6.02 -1.22
C GLY A 131 21.33 6.17 -0.92
N ASP A 132 21.70 7.17 -0.14
CA ASP A 132 23.07 7.50 0.20
C ASP A 132 23.74 6.47 1.12
N LEU A 133 22.97 5.66 1.85
CA LEU A 133 23.50 4.64 2.75
C LEU A 133 23.73 3.27 2.08
N VAL A 134 23.34 3.06 0.82
CA VAL A 134 23.52 1.75 0.12
C VAL A 134 24.99 1.31 0.07
N PHE A 135 25.90 2.28 -0.09
CA PHE A 135 27.32 2.02 -0.30
C PHE A 135 28.19 2.37 0.91
N VAL A 136 27.57 2.78 2.01
CA VAL A 136 28.29 3.09 3.25
C VAL A 136 28.30 1.81 4.08
N GLU A 137 29.48 1.25 4.29
CA GLU A 137 29.66 0.15 5.25
C GLU A 137 29.27 0.66 6.64
N GLY A 138 28.24 0.08 7.24
CA GLY A 138 27.77 0.53 8.55
C GLY A 138 28.81 0.22 9.61
N GLU A 139 29.38 1.25 10.26
CA GLU A 139 30.06 1.03 11.53
C GLU A 139 29.01 0.54 12.53
N ILE A 140 29.15 -0.71 12.97
CA ILE A 140 28.40 -1.25 14.09
C ILE A 140 28.90 -0.49 15.32
N SER A 141 28.22 0.62 15.67
CA SER A 141 28.43 1.25 16.96
C SER A 141 27.77 0.34 18.01
N ASP A 142 28.51 -0.67 18.47
CA ASP A 142 28.22 -1.32 19.75
C ASP A 142 28.11 -0.21 20.80
N GLY A 143 26.93 -0.13 21.44
CA GLY A 143 26.63 0.91 22.42
C GLY A 143 27.66 0.96 23.56
N PRO A 144 27.74 2.08 24.29
CA PRO A 144 28.80 2.30 25.26
C PRO A 144 28.73 1.24 26.38
N SER A 145 29.77 0.42 26.47
CA SER A 145 30.10 -0.37 27.64
C SER A 145 30.46 0.59 28.78
N VAL A 146 29.47 0.99 29.58
CA VAL A 146 29.75 1.61 30.87
C VAL A 146 29.91 0.49 31.88
N SER A 147 31.16 0.12 32.10
CA SER A 147 31.62 -0.82 33.12
C SER A 147 31.18 -0.34 34.51
N GLU A 148 30.40 -1.17 35.20
CA GLU A 148 30.29 -1.11 36.66
C GLU A 148 31.68 -1.33 37.26
N SER A 149 32.21 -0.32 37.97
CA SER A 149 33.27 -0.51 38.95
C SER A 149 32.78 0.02 40.29
N GLY A 150 32.27 -0.89 41.12
CA GLY A 150 32.14 -0.65 42.54
C GLY A 150 33.52 -0.55 43.18
N VAL A 151 33.77 0.53 43.92
CA VAL A 151 34.78 0.56 44.98
C VAL A 151 34.07 1.10 46.22
N MET A 152 33.74 0.19 47.12
CA MET A 152 33.55 0.51 48.53
C MET A 152 34.94 0.66 49.15
N ASP A 153 35.20 1.78 49.81
CA ASP A 153 36.06 1.81 51.00
C ASP A 153 35.73 3.06 51.81
N GLY A 154 35.11 2.84 52.97
CA GLY A 154 35.04 3.86 54.01
C GLY A 154 36.39 3.96 54.73
N PRO A 155 36.61 5.04 55.48
CA PRO A 155 37.10 4.81 56.83
C PRO A 155 36.40 5.70 57.85
N GLY A 156 36.10 5.10 59.01
CA GLY A 156 35.74 5.81 60.22
C GLY A 156 36.91 6.67 60.72
N HIS A 157 36.55 7.84 61.24
CA HIS A 157 37.40 8.55 62.19
C HIS A 157 36.53 9.02 63.35
N ASP A 158 36.56 8.24 64.43
CA ASP A 158 36.29 8.68 65.78
C ASP A 158 37.57 9.35 66.30
N LYS A 159 37.50 10.64 66.65
CA LYS A 159 38.24 11.22 67.77
C LYS A 159 37.49 12.44 68.32
N SER A 160 37.25 12.36 69.62
CA SER A 160 36.68 13.30 70.57
C SER A 160 37.31 14.72 70.58
N ASP A 161 36.44 15.74 70.76
CA ASP A 161 36.46 16.91 71.69
C ASP A 161 37.76 17.73 71.93
N PRO A 162 37.69 19.06 72.25
CA PRO A 162 36.80 19.64 73.27
C PRO A 162 36.24 21.07 73.07
N GLU A 163 35.32 21.42 73.99
CA GLU A 163 34.88 22.72 74.55
C GLU A 163 35.45 24.02 73.96
N VAL A 164 34.58 24.98 73.62
CA VAL A 164 34.24 26.21 74.40
C VAL A 164 32.90 26.77 73.90
#